data_AF-A0A1F6GFC9-F1
#
_entry.id   AF-A0A1F6GFC9-F1
#
_cell.length_a   1.000
_cell.length_b   1.000
_cell.length_c   1.000
_cell.angle_alpha   90.00
_cell.angle_beta   90.00
_cell.angle_gamma   90.00
#
_symmetry.space_group_name_H-M   'P 1'
#
loop_
_entity.id
_entity.type
_entity.pdbx_description
1 polymer ?
#
loop_
_entity_poly.entity_id
_entity_poly.type
_entity_poly.pdbx_seq_one_letter_code
_entity_poly.pdbx_strand_id
1 'polypeptide(L)'
;MTQPVEKVAVLGGGLGSLITLAGIVSRPEWKNQYEFTVYEKSWRLGGKGASGREPVNPNGSWEDGSRILEHGLHIWLGFYNNAFHYMQAAFEALGEDWANFYTSLDLLVFQESLVKVPDSLKNPIHYEPWPINFPTNPGVPGTPSLFGWEGAEESPEDSAAQLLGALIPFVRKMMSQSGVARQFDELIKNAAESAEGLKKLALLGLDELLKTRLKGGISSWLDSLEEQVKKILEKDAVEAVPFTINLITFLQRWLHTVPLIYNLNKNSGARHIYIALDLGLALLRGIIESEVITKGFDSVNDLEWTAWLKQNGASEWTLDSAPIRALYDLVFGYEKGDINQRSFSAGVSLYCIFRIFLTYKGHILWKMNMGMGDTIFTTLEKYLSLKGEVDPIVQTNFPAF
;
A
#
# COMPACT_ATOMS: atom_id res chain seq x y z
N MET A 1 34.95 36.92 -7.20
CA MET A 1 33.94 37.39 -6.21
C MET A 1 33.12 36.17 -5.85
N THR A 2 33.13 35.74 -4.59
CA THR A 2 32.20 34.70 -4.12
C THR A 2 30.79 35.26 -4.21
N GLN A 3 29.84 34.49 -4.74
CA GLN A 3 28.45 34.92 -4.73
C GLN A 3 28.01 35.16 -3.27
N PRO A 4 27.21 36.20 -3.00
CA PRO A 4 26.66 36.41 -1.66
C PRO A 4 25.76 35.23 -1.28
N VAL A 5 25.80 34.85 0.01
CA VAL A 5 24.91 33.82 0.57
C VAL A 5 23.46 34.27 0.43
N GLU A 6 22.62 33.42 -0.14
CA GLU A 6 21.20 33.67 -0.34
C GLU A 6 20.44 33.38 0.96
N LYS A 7 19.65 34.36 1.43
CA LYS A 7 18.80 34.20 2.61
C LYS A 7 17.45 33.62 2.21
N VAL A 8 17.11 32.47 2.78
CA VAL A 8 15.92 31.72 2.41
C VAL A 8 14.98 31.58 3.61
N ALA A 9 13.80 32.18 3.50
CA ALA A 9 12.71 32.00 4.47
C ALA A 9 11.95 30.70 4.16
N VAL A 10 11.92 29.78 5.12
CA VAL A 10 11.19 28.51 5.05
C VAL A 10 9.92 28.62 5.88
N LEU A 11 8.76 28.47 5.25
CA LEU A 11 7.47 28.64 5.90
C LEU A 11 6.89 27.28 6.33
N GLY A 12 6.88 27.03 7.64
CA GLY A 12 6.44 25.79 8.28
C GLY A 12 7.59 24.83 8.56
N GLY A 13 7.55 24.21 9.73
CA GLY A 13 8.47 23.19 10.25
C GLY A 13 7.89 21.77 10.17
N GLY A 14 7.07 21.50 9.16
CA GLY A 14 6.55 20.16 8.87
C GLY A 14 7.56 19.30 8.10
N LEU A 15 7.22 18.02 7.89
CA LEU A 15 8.12 17.04 7.25
C LEU A 15 8.65 17.52 5.88
N GLY A 16 7.80 18.14 5.06
CA GLY A 16 8.21 18.65 3.74
C GLY A 16 9.36 19.66 3.83
N SER A 17 9.26 20.65 4.73
CA SER A 17 10.32 21.64 4.92
C SER A 17 11.58 21.02 5.51
N LEU A 18 11.44 20.22 6.57
CA LEU A 18 12.58 19.64 7.28
C LEU A 18 13.36 18.66 6.39
N ILE A 19 12.69 17.88 5.53
CA ILE A 19 13.36 16.96 4.61
C ILE A 19 14.03 17.70 3.45
N THR A 20 13.43 18.78 2.95
CA THR A 20 14.06 19.65 1.95
C THR A 20 15.34 20.25 2.50
N LEU A 21 15.31 20.76 3.73
CA LEU A 21 16.51 21.26 4.40
C LEU A 21 17.54 20.16 4.60
N ALA A 22 17.14 18.98 5.10
CA ALA A 22 18.04 17.85 5.29
C ALA A 22 18.75 17.44 3.99
N GLY A 23 18.03 17.47 2.85
CA GLY A 23 18.59 17.20 1.54
C GLY A 23 19.50 18.27 0.98
N ILE A 24 19.33 19.54 1.36
CA ILE A 24 20.24 20.62 0.97
C ILE A 24 21.50 20.59 1.84
N VAL A 25 21.34 20.47 3.17
CA VAL A 25 22.47 20.53 4.11
C VAL A 25 23.39 19.31 4.07
N SER A 26 22.99 18.26 3.35
CA SER A 26 23.86 17.11 3.09
C SER A 26 24.95 17.39 2.05
N ARG A 27 24.83 18.48 1.25
CA ARG A 27 25.80 18.84 0.20
C ARG A 27 27.00 19.62 0.78
N PRO A 28 28.26 19.19 0.61
CA PRO A 28 29.42 19.81 1.29
C PRO A 28 29.50 21.35 1.19
N GLU A 29 29.10 21.92 0.07
CA GLU A 29 29.22 23.34 -0.28
C GLU A 29 27.99 24.21 0.09
N TRP A 30 26.95 23.65 0.71
CA TRP A 30 25.67 24.35 0.91
C TRP A 30 25.82 25.65 1.73
N LYS A 31 26.74 25.69 2.72
CA LYS A 31 26.99 26.85 3.60
C LYS A 31 27.44 28.10 2.86
N ASN A 32 28.03 27.93 1.68
CA ASN A 32 28.49 29.03 0.85
C ASN A 32 27.38 29.58 -0.05
N GLN A 33 26.21 28.92 -0.08
CA GLN A 33 25.11 29.23 -0.98
C GLN A 33 23.90 29.77 -0.23
N TYR A 34 23.55 29.20 0.94
CA TYR A 34 22.30 29.51 1.62
C TYR A 34 22.46 29.77 3.12
N GLU A 35 21.59 30.63 3.64
CA GLU A 35 21.30 30.83 5.06
C GLU A 35 19.78 30.63 5.25
N PHE A 36 19.36 29.55 5.92
CA PHE A 36 17.92 29.26 6.09
C PHE A 36 17.37 29.86 7.39
N THR A 37 16.10 30.26 7.36
CA THR A 37 15.33 30.56 8.57
C THR A 37 13.98 29.88 8.50
N VAL A 38 13.69 28.99 9.46
CA VAL A 38 12.41 28.27 9.53
C VAL A 38 11.42 29.04 10.39
N TYR A 39 10.32 29.46 9.78
CA TYR A 39 9.20 30.10 10.43
C TYR A 39 8.09 29.09 10.67
N GLU A 40 7.92 28.65 11.92
CA GLU A 40 6.81 27.78 12.33
C GLU A 40 5.78 28.60 13.12
N LYS A 41 4.50 28.42 12.79
CA LYS A 41 3.38 29.09 13.48
C LYS A 41 3.05 28.40 14.81
N SER A 42 3.24 27.09 14.86
CA SER A 42 3.06 26.25 16.03
C SER A 42 4.19 26.45 17.05
N TRP A 43 3.92 26.10 18.31
CA TRP A 43 4.94 26.02 19.35
C TRP A 43 5.86 24.79 19.21
N ARG A 44 5.53 23.86 18.30
CA ARG A 44 6.28 22.63 18.00
C ARG A 44 6.41 22.38 16.50
N LEU A 45 7.50 21.74 16.09
CA LEU A 45 7.71 21.22 14.74
C LEU A 45 6.83 19.98 14.46
N GLY A 46 6.82 19.54 13.21
CA GLY A 46 6.26 18.25 12.78
C GLY A 46 4.93 18.33 12.03
N GLY A 47 4.23 19.46 12.09
CA GLY A 47 2.98 19.67 11.35
C GLY A 47 1.97 18.54 11.61
N LYS A 48 1.54 17.85 10.54
CA LYS A 48 0.58 16.73 10.62
C LYS A 48 1.13 15.47 11.30
N GLY A 49 2.45 15.31 11.42
CA GLY A 49 3.08 14.19 12.11
C GLY A 49 3.51 14.51 13.54
N ALA A 50 3.10 15.67 14.08
CA ALA A 50 3.50 16.06 15.43
C ALA A 50 2.86 15.17 16.49
N SER A 51 3.71 14.50 17.29
CA SER A 51 3.28 13.70 18.44
C SER A 51 3.20 14.54 19.72
N GLY A 52 2.27 14.20 20.59
CA GLY A 52 2.19 14.69 21.98
C GLY A 52 2.39 13.54 22.96
N ARG A 53 2.41 13.88 24.25
CA ARG A 53 2.36 12.90 25.34
C ARG A 53 1.21 13.25 26.26
N GLU A 54 0.63 12.23 26.87
CA GLU A 54 -0.34 12.43 27.93
C GLU A 54 0.30 13.26 29.06
N PRO A 55 -0.43 14.18 29.71
CA PRO A 55 0.10 14.90 30.85
C PRO A 55 0.44 13.93 31.98
N VAL A 56 1.59 14.13 32.63
CA VAL A 56 1.92 13.38 33.84
C VAL A 56 0.92 13.76 34.93
N ASN A 57 0.17 12.77 35.43
CA ASN A 57 -0.67 12.95 36.60
C ASN A 57 0.24 12.98 37.86
N PRO A 58 0.28 14.08 38.63
CA PRO A 58 1.15 14.19 39.80
C PRO A 58 0.88 13.13 40.88
N ASN A 59 -0.33 12.56 40.90
CA ASN A 59 -0.74 11.52 41.83
C ASN A 59 -0.87 10.15 41.16
N GLY A 60 -0.31 10.02 39.95
CA GLY A 60 -0.45 8.88 39.06
C GLY A 60 0.52 7.74 39.29
N SER A 61 0.34 6.66 38.53
CA SER A 61 1.37 5.62 38.41
C SER A 61 2.49 6.08 37.46
N TRP A 62 3.59 5.32 37.37
CA TRP A 62 4.66 5.57 36.41
C TRP A 62 4.20 5.45 34.93
N GLU A 63 3.03 4.87 34.69
CA GLU A 63 2.41 4.77 33.37
C GLU A 63 1.70 6.07 32.98
N ASP A 64 1.34 6.92 33.96
CA ASP A 64 0.68 8.21 33.72
C ASP A 64 1.67 9.18 33.03
N GLY A 65 1.30 9.65 31.84
CA GLY A 65 2.13 10.51 31.00
C GLY A 65 3.11 9.76 30.07
N SER A 66 3.10 8.42 30.10
CA SER A 66 3.90 7.59 29.19
C SER A 66 3.23 7.34 27.84
N ARG A 67 1.92 7.65 27.71
CA ARG A 67 1.17 7.45 26.48
C ARG A 67 1.52 8.51 25.42
N ILE A 68 1.84 8.03 24.23
CA ILE A 68 2.09 8.86 23.06
C ILE A 68 0.74 9.15 22.38
N LEU A 69 0.52 10.42 22.04
CA LEU A 69 -0.68 10.93 21.40
C LEU A 69 -0.35 11.38 19.98
N GLU A 70 -0.83 10.66 18.97
CA GLU A 70 -0.52 10.93 17.57
C GLU A 70 -1.79 10.92 16.71
N HIS A 71 -1.79 11.73 15.65
CA HIS A 71 -2.94 11.84 14.74
C HIS A 71 -2.70 11.05 13.46
N GLY A 72 -3.45 9.98 13.25
CA GLY A 72 -3.34 9.14 12.05
C GLY A 72 -2.39 7.95 12.22
N LEU A 73 -1.90 7.44 11.10
CA LEU A 73 -1.11 6.22 11.04
C LEU A 73 0.39 6.52 11.16
N HIS A 74 1.05 5.92 12.15
CA HIS A 74 2.47 6.14 12.45
C HIS A 74 3.28 4.86 12.26
N ILE A 75 3.33 4.41 11.00
CA ILE A 75 4.11 3.27 10.54
C ILE A 75 4.73 3.61 9.19
N TRP A 76 5.91 3.09 8.91
CA TRP A 76 6.52 3.23 7.60
C TRP A 76 6.36 1.95 6.79
N LEU A 77 5.92 2.11 5.55
CA LEU A 77 5.84 1.01 4.60
C LEU A 77 7.26 0.78 4.07
N GLY A 78 7.68 -0.48 3.91
CA GLY A 78 9.05 -0.82 3.56
C GLY A 78 9.53 -0.32 2.20
N PHE A 79 8.66 0.31 1.40
CA PHE A 79 9.01 0.96 0.13
C PHE A 79 9.32 2.45 0.26
N TYR A 80 9.20 3.05 1.46
CA TYR A 80 9.49 4.46 1.75
C TYR A 80 10.99 4.79 1.71
N ASN A 81 11.68 4.33 0.65
CA ASN A 81 13.14 4.38 0.52
C ASN A 81 13.69 5.79 0.72
N ASN A 82 13.07 6.82 0.15
CA ASN A 82 13.53 8.20 0.34
C ASN A 82 13.48 8.63 1.82
N ALA A 83 12.42 8.24 2.54
CA ALA A 83 12.29 8.56 3.95
C ALA A 83 13.35 7.82 4.79
N PHE A 84 13.53 6.52 4.54
CA PHE A 84 14.60 5.74 5.18
C PHE A 84 15.99 6.29 4.87
N HIS A 85 16.26 6.67 3.63
CA HIS A 85 17.56 7.20 3.19
C HIS A 85 17.98 8.43 4.03
N TYR A 86 17.12 9.43 4.09
CA TYR A 86 17.42 10.65 4.85
C TYR A 86 17.46 10.42 6.36
N MET A 87 16.59 9.57 6.89
CA MET A 87 16.62 9.27 8.33
C MET A 87 17.85 8.47 8.73
N GLN A 88 18.29 7.52 7.91
CA GLN A 88 19.54 6.79 8.12
C GLN A 88 20.73 7.75 8.18
N ALA A 89 20.83 8.68 7.22
CA ALA A 89 21.87 9.70 7.22
C ALA A 89 21.80 10.63 8.46
N ALA A 90 20.59 10.97 8.90
CA ALA A 90 20.39 11.80 10.09
C ALA A 90 20.80 11.06 11.38
N PHE A 91 20.39 9.80 11.55
CA PHE A 91 20.81 8.97 12.68
C PHE A 91 22.33 8.76 12.70
N GLU A 92 22.92 8.41 11.56
CA GLU A 92 24.37 8.21 11.43
C GLU A 92 25.15 9.47 11.83
N ALA A 93 24.72 10.65 11.37
CA ALA A 93 25.34 11.91 11.73
C ALA A 93 25.23 12.25 13.22
N LEU A 94 24.24 11.69 13.92
CA LEU A 94 24.07 11.80 15.37
C LEU A 94 24.79 10.68 16.14
N GLY A 95 25.49 9.78 15.45
CA GLY A 95 26.20 8.64 16.06
C GLY A 95 25.29 7.48 16.48
N GLU A 96 24.09 7.41 15.92
CA GLU A 96 23.05 6.42 16.25
C GLU A 96 22.83 5.43 15.09
N ASP A 97 22.45 4.20 15.40
CA ASP A 97 21.96 3.23 14.40
C ASP A 97 20.44 3.32 14.29
N TRP A 98 19.94 3.70 13.12
CA TRP A 98 18.52 3.83 12.82
C TRP A 98 17.74 2.55 13.16
N ALA A 99 18.33 1.36 13.01
CA ALA A 99 17.64 0.10 13.24
C ALA A 99 17.16 -0.06 14.68
N ASN A 100 17.82 0.59 15.65
CA ASN A 100 17.41 0.58 17.06
C ASN A 100 16.08 1.32 17.31
N PHE A 101 15.65 2.17 16.37
CA PHE A 101 14.46 3.01 16.49
C PHE A 101 13.22 2.41 15.84
N TYR A 102 13.34 1.25 15.18
CA TYR A 102 12.22 0.58 14.51
C TYR A 102 12.10 -0.89 14.91
N THR A 103 10.87 -1.40 14.84
CA THR A 103 10.53 -2.82 14.86
C THR A 103 9.97 -3.18 13.49
N SER A 104 10.57 -4.16 12.82
CA SER A 104 10.03 -4.69 11.56
C SER A 104 8.79 -5.56 11.81
N LEU A 105 7.83 -5.47 10.90
CA LEU A 105 6.57 -6.23 10.95
C LEU A 105 6.26 -6.81 9.58
N ASP A 106 5.97 -8.11 9.53
CA ASP A 106 5.61 -8.84 8.31
C ASP A 106 4.13 -9.29 8.29
N LEU A 107 3.45 -9.16 9.44
CA LEU A 107 2.06 -9.53 9.60
C LEU A 107 1.17 -8.30 9.43
N LEU A 108 0.29 -8.34 8.42
CA LEU A 108 -0.76 -7.36 8.21
C LEU A 108 -2.10 -8.04 8.50
N VAL A 109 -2.87 -7.51 9.46
CA VAL A 109 -4.16 -8.07 9.84
C VAL A 109 -5.27 -7.11 9.40
N PHE A 110 -6.04 -7.51 8.40
CA PHE A 110 -7.25 -6.78 8.02
C PHE A 110 -8.39 -7.16 8.96
N GLN A 111 -9.27 -6.21 9.27
CA GLN A 111 -10.51 -6.49 10.00
C GLN A 111 -11.67 -6.60 9.02
N GLU A 112 -12.24 -7.80 8.92
CA GLU A 112 -13.37 -8.06 8.06
C GLU A 112 -14.68 -7.91 8.85
N SER A 113 -15.63 -7.14 8.31
CA SER A 113 -17.00 -7.05 8.83
C SER A 113 -17.91 -7.90 7.95
N LEU A 114 -18.53 -8.93 8.54
CA LEU A 114 -19.28 -9.94 7.79
C LEU A 114 -20.78 -9.65 7.63
N VAL A 115 -21.23 -8.43 7.89
CA VAL A 115 -22.66 -8.13 7.98
C VAL A 115 -23.06 -6.98 7.05
N LYS A 116 -23.67 -7.34 5.91
CA LYS A 116 -24.76 -6.58 5.28
C LYS A 116 -26.10 -7.24 5.64
N VAL A 117 -26.44 -7.28 6.93
CA VAL A 117 -27.81 -7.55 7.37
C VAL A 117 -28.45 -6.18 7.58
N PRO A 118 -29.65 -5.89 7.03
CA PRO A 118 -30.33 -4.64 7.28
C PRO A 118 -30.40 -4.35 8.78
N ASP A 119 -30.18 -3.09 9.17
CA ASP A 119 -30.18 -2.55 10.55
C ASP A 119 -31.39 -2.98 11.42
N SER A 120 -32.41 -3.59 10.83
CA SER A 120 -33.57 -4.16 11.51
C SER A 120 -33.28 -5.40 12.37
N LEU A 121 -32.10 -6.02 12.29
CA LEU A 121 -31.72 -7.14 13.16
C LEU A 121 -30.47 -6.78 13.96
N LYS A 122 -30.66 -6.55 15.27
CA LYS A 122 -29.63 -6.28 16.28
C LYS A 122 -28.64 -7.45 16.46
N ASN A 123 -27.88 -7.80 15.43
CA ASN A 123 -26.70 -8.66 15.60
C ASN A 123 -25.46 -7.79 15.71
N PRO A 124 -24.56 -8.06 16.68
CA PRO A 124 -23.29 -7.35 16.76
C PRO A 124 -22.51 -7.55 15.47
N ILE A 125 -21.84 -6.49 15.00
CA ILE A 125 -20.89 -6.57 13.89
C ILE A 125 -19.84 -7.62 14.28
N HIS A 126 -19.81 -8.74 13.56
CA HIS A 126 -18.81 -9.78 13.79
C HIS A 126 -17.55 -9.41 13.00
N TYR A 127 -16.51 -9.05 13.74
CA TYR A 127 -15.19 -8.78 13.16
C TYR A 127 -14.38 -10.07 13.12
N GLU A 128 -13.91 -10.45 11.94
CA GLU A 128 -12.96 -11.55 11.77
C GLU A 128 -11.59 -11.00 11.35
N PRO A 129 -10.50 -11.42 12.03
CA PRO A 129 -9.16 -11.07 11.59
C PRO A 129 -8.81 -11.84 10.31
N TRP A 130 -8.28 -11.13 9.33
CA TRP A 130 -7.65 -11.69 8.14
C TRP A 130 -6.15 -11.41 8.18
N PRO A 131 -5.35 -12.32 8.75
CA PRO A 131 -3.90 -12.18 8.79
C PRO A 131 -3.28 -12.53 7.43
N ILE A 132 -2.36 -11.68 6.97
CA ILE A 132 -1.50 -11.93 5.82
C ILE A 132 -0.05 -11.79 6.27
N ASN A 133 0.72 -12.87 6.14
CA ASN A 133 2.16 -12.85 6.34
C ASN A 133 2.84 -12.53 5.03
N PHE A 134 3.54 -11.40 4.97
CA PHE A 134 4.34 -11.03 3.82
C PHE A 134 5.72 -11.67 3.88
N PRO A 135 6.28 -12.12 2.74
CA PRO A 135 7.63 -12.65 2.72
C PRO A 135 8.64 -11.54 3.00
N THR A 136 9.74 -11.87 3.67
CA THR A 136 10.89 -10.96 3.71
C THR A 136 11.71 -11.03 2.41
N ASN A 137 12.57 -10.03 2.19
CA ASN A 137 13.51 -9.98 1.07
C ASN A 137 14.87 -9.41 1.53
N PRO A 138 15.98 -9.63 0.79
CA PRO A 138 17.31 -9.19 1.22
C PRO A 138 17.56 -7.67 1.03
N GLY A 139 16.58 -6.91 0.55
CA GLY A 139 16.71 -5.48 0.35
C GLY A 139 16.84 -4.75 1.70
N VAL A 140 17.62 -3.67 1.71
CA VAL A 140 17.73 -2.78 2.88
C VAL A 140 16.99 -1.47 2.60
N PRO A 141 15.98 -1.08 3.40
CA PRO A 141 15.31 0.22 3.23
C PRO A 141 16.31 1.37 3.15
N GLY A 142 16.02 2.42 2.40
CA GLY A 142 16.91 3.60 2.32
C GLY A 142 18.08 3.45 1.36
N THR A 143 18.35 2.23 0.88
CA THR A 143 19.21 2.04 -0.29
C THR A 143 18.46 2.50 -1.54
N PRO A 144 19.16 2.97 -2.59
CA PRO A 144 18.54 3.22 -3.88
C PRO A 144 17.83 1.96 -4.40
N SER A 145 16.64 2.10 -4.99
CA SER A 145 16.02 1.03 -5.79
C SER A 145 15.15 1.60 -6.88
N LEU A 146 15.28 0.97 -8.04
CA LEU A 146 14.38 0.86 -9.22
C LEU A 146 13.70 2.12 -9.75
N PHE A 147 13.51 3.19 -8.98
CA PHE A 147 13.02 4.49 -9.44
C PHE A 147 13.85 5.66 -8.84
N GLY A 148 15.15 5.41 -8.64
CA GLY A 148 16.23 6.41 -8.69
C GLY A 148 16.67 7.14 -7.40
N TRP A 149 17.93 6.93 -7.01
CA TRP A 149 18.79 8.01 -6.48
C TRP A 149 20.17 7.83 -7.14
N GLU A 150 20.29 8.41 -8.34
CA GLU A 150 21.41 8.50 -9.31
C GLU A 150 20.97 8.05 -10.72
N GLY A 151 20.59 9.00 -11.58
CA GLY A 151 20.58 8.81 -13.05
C GLY A 151 19.38 8.13 -13.72
N ALA A 152 18.29 7.81 -13.02
CA ALA A 152 17.13 7.14 -13.64
C ALA A 152 16.13 8.14 -14.25
N GLU A 153 16.31 8.45 -15.54
CA GLU A 153 15.23 8.87 -16.44
C GLU A 153 14.32 7.65 -16.73
N GLU A 154 13.65 7.08 -15.73
CA GLU A 154 12.69 5.99 -15.96
C GLU A 154 11.29 6.57 -16.15
N SER A 155 10.68 6.25 -17.30
CA SER A 155 9.35 6.71 -17.66
C SER A 155 8.27 6.01 -16.81
N PRO A 156 7.10 6.62 -16.56
CA PRO A 156 5.98 5.95 -15.88
C PRO A 156 5.59 4.61 -16.52
N GLU A 157 5.78 4.46 -17.83
CA GLU A 157 5.55 3.25 -18.62
C GLU A 157 6.52 2.12 -18.22
N ASP A 158 7.83 2.42 -18.17
CA ASP A 158 8.85 1.46 -17.75
C ASP A 158 8.60 1.00 -16.32
N SER A 159 8.11 1.92 -15.48
CA SER A 159 7.72 1.61 -14.10
C SER A 159 6.54 0.64 -14.03
N ALA A 160 5.49 0.87 -14.83
CA ALA A 160 4.31 0.01 -14.87
C ALA A 160 4.63 -1.39 -15.40
N ALA A 161 5.46 -1.49 -16.45
CA ALA A 161 5.90 -2.75 -17.03
C ALA A 161 6.69 -3.60 -16.02
N GLN A 162 7.66 -3.01 -15.32
CA GLN A 162 8.46 -3.70 -14.32
C GLN A 162 7.60 -4.21 -13.15
N LEU A 163 6.68 -3.39 -12.66
CA LEU A 163 5.79 -3.77 -11.56
C LEU A 163 4.83 -4.89 -11.99
N LEU A 164 4.29 -4.82 -13.20
CA LEU A 164 3.46 -5.91 -13.73
C LEU A 164 4.25 -7.22 -13.86
N GLY A 165 5.49 -7.16 -14.37
CA GLY A 165 6.38 -8.33 -14.46
C GLY A 165 6.70 -8.94 -13.09
N ALA A 166 6.73 -8.14 -12.03
CA ALA A 166 6.96 -8.59 -10.66
C ALA A 166 5.70 -9.17 -9.97
N LEU A 167 4.50 -8.86 -10.47
CA LEU A 167 3.23 -9.22 -9.82
C LEU A 167 3.02 -10.74 -9.72
N ILE A 168 3.15 -11.47 -10.83
CA ILE A 168 2.87 -12.92 -10.85
C ILE A 168 3.89 -13.70 -10.01
N PRO A 169 5.21 -13.46 -10.11
CA PRO A 169 6.19 -14.06 -9.21
C PRO A 169 5.89 -13.79 -7.73
N PHE A 170 5.45 -12.56 -7.39
CA PHE A 170 5.06 -12.21 -6.04
C PHE A 170 3.84 -13.01 -5.56
N VAL A 171 2.77 -13.08 -6.37
CA VAL A 171 1.57 -13.89 -6.07
C VAL A 171 1.94 -15.36 -5.84
N ARG A 172 2.83 -15.93 -6.66
CA ARG A 172 3.31 -17.30 -6.48
C ARG A 172 4.03 -17.48 -5.15
N LYS A 173 4.90 -16.55 -4.77
CA LYS A 173 5.59 -16.55 -3.47
C LYS A 173 4.58 -16.52 -2.32
N MET A 174 3.62 -15.60 -2.35
CA MET A 174 2.54 -15.51 -1.36
C MET A 174 1.75 -16.81 -1.24
N MET A 175 1.38 -17.43 -2.36
CA MET A 175 0.61 -18.67 -2.37
C MET A 175 1.40 -19.87 -1.81
N SER A 176 2.69 -19.96 -2.12
CA SER A 176 3.55 -21.04 -1.62
C SER A 176 3.71 -21.03 -0.10
N GLN A 177 3.63 -19.85 0.53
CA GLN A 177 3.80 -19.67 1.98
C GLN A 177 2.50 -19.85 2.77
N SER A 178 1.34 -19.72 2.11
CA SER A 178 0.04 -19.63 2.77
C SER A 178 -0.83 -20.88 2.65
N GLY A 179 -0.40 -21.88 1.85
CA GLY A 179 -1.23 -23.05 1.54
C GLY A 179 -2.48 -22.73 0.72
N VAL A 180 -2.61 -21.49 0.24
CA VAL A 180 -3.74 -20.97 -0.53
C VAL A 180 -3.98 -21.79 -1.78
N ALA A 181 -2.93 -22.26 -2.46
CA ALA A 181 -3.07 -23.10 -3.65
C ALA A 181 -3.88 -24.37 -3.36
N ARG A 182 -3.55 -25.06 -2.27
CA ARG A 182 -4.28 -26.26 -1.82
C ARG A 182 -5.71 -25.93 -1.41
N GLN A 183 -5.89 -24.89 -0.59
CA GLN A 183 -7.21 -24.47 -0.14
C GLN A 183 -8.12 -24.06 -1.31
N PHE A 184 -7.55 -23.44 -2.33
CA PHE A 184 -8.25 -23.12 -3.56
C PHE A 184 -8.63 -24.38 -4.34
N ASP A 185 -7.69 -25.31 -4.57
CA ASP A 185 -8.00 -26.57 -5.25
C ASP A 185 -9.08 -27.38 -4.49
N GLU A 186 -9.06 -27.35 -3.16
CA GLU A 186 -10.12 -27.90 -2.30
C GLU A 186 -11.44 -27.14 -2.46
N LEU A 187 -11.43 -25.81 -2.55
CA LEU A 187 -12.63 -25.01 -2.85
C LEU A 187 -13.22 -25.36 -4.22
N ILE A 188 -12.39 -25.47 -5.27
CA ILE A 188 -12.83 -25.92 -6.60
C ILE A 188 -13.49 -27.28 -6.49
N LYS A 189 -12.80 -28.24 -5.83
CA LYS A 189 -13.29 -29.60 -5.69
C LYS A 189 -14.64 -29.64 -4.96
N ASN A 190 -14.74 -28.97 -3.82
CA ASN A 190 -15.96 -28.92 -3.02
C ASN A 190 -17.12 -28.24 -3.75
N ALA A 191 -16.83 -27.16 -4.50
CA ALA A 191 -17.83 -26.46 -5.30
C ALA A 191 -18.36 -27.36 -6.43
N ALA A 192 -17.47 -28.04 -7.15
CA ALA A 192 -17.81 -28.93 -8.28
C ALA A 192 -18.50 -30.23 -7.86
N GLU A 193 -18.22 -30.76 -6.66
CA GLU A 193 -18.78 -32.04 -6.18
C GLU A 193 -20.07 -31.87 -5.36
N SER A 194 -20.47 -30.64 -5.03
CA SER A 194 -21.71 -30.40 -4.26
C SER A 194 -22.97 -30.67 -5.10
N ALA A 195 -23.84 -31.59 -4.64
CA ALA A 195 -25.08 -31.94 -5.33
C ALA A 195 -26.03 -30.74 -5.52
N GLU A 196 -26.05 -29.81 -4.56
CA GLU A 196 -26.82 -28.57 -4.65
C GLU A 196 -26.19 -27.56 -5.62
N GLY A 197 -24.85 -27.49 -5.68
CA GLY A 197 -24.11 -26.68 -6.64
C GLY A 197 -24.36 -27.15 -8.07
N LEU A 198 -24.14 -28.43 -8.35
CA LEU A 198 -24.39 -29.04 -9.67
C LEU A 198 -25.82 -28.79 -10.16
N LYS A 199 -26.82 -28.85 -9.27
CA LYS A 199 -28.22 -28.56 -9.60
C LYS A 199 -28.46 -27.08 -9.93
N LYS A 200 -27.91 -26.15 -9.14
CA LYS A 200 -28.01 -24.71 -9.40
C LYS A 200 -27.35 -24.30 -10.72
N LEU A 201 -26.23 -24.94 -11.06
CA LEU A 201 -25.47 -24.64 -12.28
C LEU A 201 -26.18 -25.11 -13.54
N ALA A 202 -26.78 -26.30 -13.50
CA ALA A 202 -27.62 -26.79 -14.58
C ALA A 202 -28.81 -25.85 -14.85
N LEU A 203 -29.39 -25.26 -13.80
CA LEU A 203 -30.47 -24.26 -13.93
C LEU A 203 -30.00 -22.93 -14.53
N LEU A 204 -28.73 -22.56 -14.32
CA LEU A 204 -28.14 -21.33 -14.85
C LEU A 204 -27.48 -21.51 -16.23
N GLY A 205 -27.43 -22.73 -16.76
CA GLY A 205 -26.71 -23.04 -18.01
C GLY A 205 -25.19 -22.89 -17.88
N LEU A 206 -24.65 -23.01 -16.67
CA LEU A 206 -23.22 -22.83 -16.35
C LEU A 206 -22.52 -24.17 -16.08
N ASP A 207 -23.18 -25.29 -16.36
CA ASP A 207 -22.68 -26.62 -16.07
C ASP A 207 -21.44 -26.96 -16.90
N GLU A 208 -21.40 -26.53 -18.17
CA GLU A 208 -20.20 -26.69 -19.02
C GLU A 208 -19.00 -25.93 -18.45
N LEU A 209 -19.17 -24.70 -17.93
CA LEU A 209 -18.07 -23.89 -17.40
C LEU A 209 -17.37 -24.54 -16.21
N LEU A 210 -18.11 -25.21 -15.32
CA LEU A 210 -17.53 -25.94 -14.19
C LEU A 210 -17.05 -27.35 -14.56
N LYS A 211 -17.70 -28.00 -15.53
CA LYS A 211 -17.28 -29.30 -16.07
C LYS A 211 -16.01 -29.20 -16.92
N THR A 212 -15.74 -28.05 -17.55
CA THR A 212 -14.38 -27.67 -17.95
C THR A 212 -13.53 -27.55 -16.70
N ARG A 213 -13.15 -28.70 -16.15
CA ARG A 213 -12.11 -28.82 -15.15
C ARG A 213 -10.92 -28.12 -15.76
N LEU A 214 -10.57 -26.96 -15.22
CA LEU A 214 -9.38 -26.27 -15.65
C LEU A 214 -8.22 -27.24 -15.43
N LYS A 215 -7.66 -27.76 -16.53
CA LYS A 215 -6.63 -28.79 -16.49
C LYS A 215 -5.39 -28.18 -15.84
N GLY A 216 -5.13 -28.52 -14.57
CA GLY A 216 -3.89 -28.17 -13.86
C GLY A 216 -4.02 -27.26 -12.63
N GLY A 217 -5.24 -26.98 -12.14
CA GLY A 217 -5.46 -26.21 -10.91
C GLY A 217 -4.94 -24.76 -11.00
N ILE A 218 -4.92 -24.05 -9.87
CA ILE A 218 -4.48 -22.64 -9.85
C ILE A 218 -3.05 -22.42 -10.35
N SER A 219 -2.15 -23.38 -10.09
CA SER A 219 -0.76 -23.31 -10.56
C SER A 219 -0.70 -23.22 -12.08
N SER A 220 -1.49 -24.03 -12.80
CA SER A 220 -1.54 -23.96 -14.27
C SER A 220 -2.10 -22.63 -14.80
N TRP A 221 -3.01 -21.99 -14.05
CA TRP A 221 -3.54 -20.69 -14.46
C TRP A 221 -2.48 -19.62 -14.28
N LEU A 222 -1.74 -19.67 -13.17
CA LEU A 222 -0.61 -18.78 -12.95
C LEU A 222 0.45 -18.98 -14.01
N ASP A 223 0.80 -20.22 -14.37
CA ASP A 223 1.74 -20.51 -15.46
C ASP A 223 1.26 -19.89 -16.79
N SER A 224 -0.03 -20.08 -17.12
CA SER A 224 -0.61 -19.51 -18.33
C SER A 224 -0.65 -17.99 -18.32
N LEU A 225 -1.03 -17.37 -17.19
CA LEU A 225 -1.06 -15.92 -17.06
C LEU A 225 0.35 -15.33 -17.11
N GLU A 226 1.33 -16.00 -16.50
CA GLU A 226 2.73 -15.58 -16.49
C GLU A 226 3.31 -15.54 -17.90
N GLU A 227 3.07 -16.60 -18.66
CA GLU A 227 3.50 -16.69 -20.06
C GLU A 227 2.87 -15.59 -20.92
N GLN A 228 1.57 -15.33 -20.73
CA GLN A 228 0.87 -14.28 -21.47
C GLN A 228 1.34 -12.88 -21.08
N VAL A 229 1.55 -12.61 -19.79
CA VAL A 229 2.10 -11.33 -19.32
C VAL A 229 3.50 -11.10 -19.87
N LYS A 230 4.36 -12.13 -19.92
CA LYS A 230 5.69 -12.04 -20.55
C LYS A 230 5.59 -11.60 -22.02
N LYS A 231 4.70 -12.22 -22.81
CA LYS A 231 4.47 -11.83 -24.21
C LYS A 231 3.98 -10.40 -24.37
N ILE A 232 3.10 -9.94 -23.47
CA ILE A 232 2.63 -8.55 -23.45
C ILE A 232 3.80 -7.59 -23.19
N LEU A 233 4.68 -7.92 -22.23
CA LEU A 233 5.83 -7.09 -21.87
C LEU A 233 6.92 -7.07 -22.97
N GLU A 234 7.08 -8.15 -23.72
CA GLU A 234 8.05 -8.28 -24.83
C GLU A 234 7.64 -7.52 -26.12
N LYS A 235 6.53 -6.76 -26.08
CA LYS A 235 5.95 -5.99 -27.21
C LYS A 235 5.40 -6.84 -28.38
N ASP A 236 5.25 -8.15 -28.22
CA ASP A 236 4.40 -9.03 -29.06
C ASP A 236 2.91 -8.97 -28.62
N ALA A 237 2.48 -7.78 -28.17
CA ALA A 237 1.20 -7.58 -27.48
C ALA A 237 -0.03 -7.75 -28.40
N VAL A 238 0.12 -7.54 -29.71
CA VAL A 238 -1.03 -7.52 -30.65
C VAL A 238 -1.78 -8.84 -30.67
N GLU A 239 -1.08 -9.97 -30.56
CA GLU A 239 -1.71 -11.30 -30.52
C GLU A 239 -1.96 -11.79 -29.09
N ALA A 240 -1.10 -11.43 -28.13
CA ALA A 240 -1.21 -11.90 -26.75
C ALA A 240 -2.37 -11.23 -25.99
N VAL A 241 -2.64 -9.94 -26.21
CA VAL A 241 -3.67 -9.19 -25.46
C VAL A 241 -5.07 -9.80 -25.61
N PRO A 242 -5.60 -10.07 -26.84
CA PRO A 242 -6.94 -10.65 -26.97
C PRO A 242 -7.07 -12.02 -26.31
N PHE A 243 -6.06 -12.88 -26.43
CA PHE A 243 -6.05 -14.18 -25.75
C PHE A 243 -6.04 -14.02 -24.24
N THR A 244 -5.21 -13.12 -23.71
CA THR A 244 -5.08 -12.86 -22.27
C THR A 244 -6.39 -12.34 -21.68
N ILE A 245 -7.04 -11.39 -22.35
CA ILE A 245 -8.34 -10.86 -21.93
C ILE A 245 -9.42 -11.94 -21.96
N ASN A 246 -9.43 -12.80 -22.99
CA ASN A 246 -10.36 -13.94 -23.04
C ASN A 246 -10.12 -14.94 -21.90
N LEU A 247 -8.86 -15.25 -21.60
CA LEU A 247 -8.50 -16.12 -20.48
C LEU A 247 -8.94 -15.51 -19.14
N ILE A 248 -8.62 -14.23 -18.89
CA ILE A 248 -9.05 -13.54 -17.66
C ILE A 248 -10.57 -13.50 -17.55
N THR A 249 -11.27 -13.18 -18.64
CA THR A 249 -12.74 -13.16 -18.69
C THR A 249 -13.33 -14.53 -18.37
N PHE A 250 -12.75 -15.60 -18.92
CA PHE A 250 -13.15 -16.96 -18.60
C PHE A 250 -12.95 -17.27 -17.11
N LEU A 251 -11.78 -16.94 -16.55
CA LEU A 251 -11.46 -17.18 -15.14
C LEU A 251 -12.35 -16.36 -14.20
N GLN A 252 -12.65 -15.10 -14.53
CA GLN A 252 -13.57 -14.26 -13.76
C GLN A 252 -14.97 -14.84 -13.76
N ARG A 253 -15.52 -15.18 -14.94
CA ARG A 253 -16.84 -15.82 -15.07
C ARG A 253 -16.93 -17.10 -14.25
N TRP A 254 -15.88 -17.93 -14.34
CA TRP A 254 -15.78 -19.14 -13.56
C TRP A 254 -15.78 -18.85 -12.06
N LEU A 255 -14.92 -17.94 -11.61
CA LEU A 255 -14.78 -17.58 -10.20
C LEU A 255 -16.10 -17.04 -9.64
N HIS A 256 -16.81 -16.18 -10.38
CA HIS A 256 -18.09 -15.61 -9.99
C HIS A 256 -19.22 -16.64 -9.85
N THR A 257 -19.05 -17.87 -10.34
CA THR A 257 -19.99 -18.97 -10.05
C THR A 257 -19.85 -19.51 -8.63
N VAL A 258 -18.67 -19.36 -8.01
CA VAL A 258 -18.37 -19.94 -6.69
C VAL A 258 -19.33 -19.46 -5.59
N PRO A 259 -19.63 -18.15 -5.42
CA PRO A 259 -20.58 -17.70 -4.41
C PRO A 259 -22.02 -18.23 -4.60
N LEU A 260 -22.39 -18.66 -5.82
CA LEU A 260 -23.72 -19.19 -6.13
C LEU A 260 -23.91 -20.63 -5.62
N ILE A 261 -22.81 -21.38 -5.59
CA ILE A 261 -22.77 -22.81 -5.26
C ILE A 261 -22.10 -23.11 -3.92
N TYR A 262 -21.32 -22.16 -3.40
CA TYR A 262 -20.62 -22.26 -2.13
C TYR A 262 -20.85 -21.01 -1.30
N ASN A 263 -21.30 -21.19 -0.05
CA ASN A 263 -21.60 -20.07 0.83
C ASN A 263 -20.32 -19.51 1.48
N LEU A 264 -19.75 -18.48 0.85
CA LEU A 264 -18.52 -17.81 1.32
C LEU A 264 -18.66 -17.17 2.71
N ASN A 265 -19.86 -16.87 3.20
CA ASN A 265 -20.04 -16.36 4.58
C ASN A 265 -19.68 -17.40 5.64
N LYS A 266 -19.75 -18.69 5.32
CA LYS A 266 -19.48 -19.78 6.28
C LYS A 266 -18.02 -20.18 6.36
N ASN A 267 -17.17 -19.70 5.47
CA ASN A 267 -15.76 -20.06 5.42
C ASN A 267 -14.91 -18.85 5.02
N SER A 268 -14.21 -18.28 5.99
CA SER A 268 -13.33 -17.12 5.81
C SER A 268 -12.18 -17.39 4.86
N GLY A 269 -11.50 -18.53 4.99
CA GLY A 269 -10.42 -18.91 4.09
C GLY A 269 -10.86 -18.95 2.62
N ALA A 270 -11.99 -19.61 2.33
CA ALA A 270 -12.55 -19.65 0.97
C ALA A 270 -12.88 -18.26 0.42
N ARG A 271 -13.43 -17.38 1.27
CA ARG A 271 -13.77 -15.99 0.93
C ARG A 271 -12.53 -15.15 0.67
N HIS A 272 -11.51 -15.25 1.51
CA HIS A 272 -10.23 -14.54 1.35
C HIS A 272 -9.53 -14.92 0.05
N ILE A 273 -9.54 -16.21 -0.30
CA ILE A 273 -8.99 -16.72 -1.55
C ILE A 273 -9.80 -16.19 -2.75
N TYR A 274 -11.13 -16.26 -2.67
CA TYR A 274 -12.00 -15.71 -3.70
C TYR A 274 -11.71 -14.23 -3.95
N ILE A 275 -11.65 -13.41 -2.89
CA ILE A 275 -11.37 -11.96 -2.98
C ILE A 275 -10.00 -11.71 -3.61
N ALA A 276 -8.96 -12.43 -3.17
CA ALA A 276 -7.61 -12.25 -3.68
C ALA A 276 -7.51 -12.55 -5.20
N LEU A 277 -8.17 -13.63 -5.65
CA LEU A 277 -8.16 -14.01 -7.07
C LEU A 277 -9.00 -13.07 -7.92
N ASP A 278 -10.19 -12.70 -7.45
CA ASP A 278 -11.07 -11.78 -8.16
C ASP A 278 -10.43 -10.40 -8.30
N LEU A 279 -9.78 -9.91 -7.23
CA LEU A 279 -8.99 -8.67 -7.26
C LEU A 279 -7.81 -8.78 -8.25
N GLY A 280 -7.03 -9.86 -8.19
CA GLY A 280 -5.89 -10.06 -9.09
C GLY A 280 -6.30 -10.09 -10.56
N LEU A 281 -7.39 -10.77 -10.90
CA LEU A 281 -7.93 -10.84 -12.26
C LEU A 281 -8.47 -9.47 -12.73
N ALA A 282 -9.19 -8.75 -11.87
CA ALA A 282 -9.68 -7.40 -12.19
C ALA A 282 -8.52 -6.40 -12.40
N LEU A 283 -7.47 -6.47 -11.58
CA LEU A 283 -6.25 -5.68 -11.74
C LEU A 283 -5.56 -5.97 -13.08
N LEU A 284 -5.30 -7.24 -13.38
CA LEU A 284 -4.66 -7.65 -14.63
C LEU A 284 -5.47 -7.19 -15.85
N ARG A 285 -6.79 -7.41 -15.82
CA ARG A 285 -7.68 -6.97 -16.90
C ARG A 285 -7.64 -5.46 -17.08
N GLY A 286 -7.76 -4.69 -16.00
CA GLY A 286 -7.76 -3.24 -16.06
C GLY A 286 -6.44 -2.65 -16.56
N ILE A 287 -5.31 -3.20 -16.12
CA ILE A 287 -3.97 -2.80 -16.58
C ILE A 287 -3.84 -2.98 -18.09
N ILE A 288 -4.35 -4.10 -18.62
CA ILE A 288 -4.29 -4.42 -20.05
C ILE A 288 -5.30 -3.57 -20.84
N GLU A 289 -6.58 -3.56 -20.46
CA GLU A 289 -7.64 -2.84 -21.18
C GLU A 289 -7.45 -1.32 -21.16
N SER A 290 -6.88 -0.77 -20.08
CA SER A 290 -6.59 0.67 -19.98
C SER A 290 -5.19 1.04 -20.50
N GLU A 291 -4.44 0.08 -21.03
CA GLU A 291 -3.09 0.28 -21.58
C GLU A 291 -2.10 0.92 -20.58
N VAL A 292 -2.24 0.61 -19.29
CA VAL A 292 -1.44 1.22 -18.20
C VAL A 292 0.06 0.97 -18.40
N ILE A 293 0.43 -0.17 -18.98
CA ILE A 293 1.83 -0.52 -19.29
C ILE A 293 2.46 0.51 -20.23
N THR A 294 1.70 0.99 -21.22
CA THR A 294 2.20 1.87 -22.29
C THR A 294 1.82 3.34 -22.10
N LYS A 295 0.82 3.64 -21.27
CA LYS A 295 0.35 5.01 -21.00
C LYS A 295 0.65 5.48 -19.57
N GLY A 296 1.26 4.61 -18.76
CA GLY A 296 1.50 4.84 -17.34
C GLY A 296 0.23 4.76 -16.49
N PHE A 297 0.41 4.84 -15.17
CA PHE A 297 -0.67 4.83 -14.18
C PHE A 297 -1.64 5.99 -14.34
N ASP A 298 -1.17 7.13 -14.85
CA ASP A 298 -1.96 8.35 -14.99
C ASP A 298 -3.12 8.21 -15.98
N SER A 299 -3.04 7.24 -16.89
CA SER A 299 -4.09 6.91 -17.86
C SER A 299 -5.46 6.58 -17.24
N VAL A 300 -5.49 6.21 -15.95
CA VAL A 300 -6.72 5.88 -15.21
C VAL A 300 -6.94 6.78 -14.00
N ASN A 301 -6.27 7.93 -13.92
CA ASN A 301 -6.40 8.84 -12.77
C ASN A 301 -7.79 9.49 -12.65
N ASP A 302 -8.51 9.64 -13.76
CA ASP A 302 -9.86 10.22 -13.80
C ASP A 302 -10.94 9.27 -13.24
N LEU A 303 -10.57 8.02 -12.94
CA LEU A 303 -11.49 7.01 -12.46
C LEU A 303 -11.31 6.79 -10.96
N GLU A 304 -12.44 6.64 -10.27
CA GLU A 304 -12.48 6.23 -8.87
C GLU A 304 -12.05 4.76 -8.76
N TRP A 305 -11.24 4.41 -7.76
CA TRP A 305 -10.59 3.11 -7.61
C TRP A 305 -11.56 1.93 -7.66
N THR A 306 -12.62 1.95 -6.86
CA THR A 306 -13.60 0.86 -6.85
C THR A 306 -14.51 0.87 -8.07
N ALA A 307 -14.76 2.04 -8.67
CA ALA A 307 -15.45 2.13 -9.95
C ALA A 307 -14.64 1.48 -11.08
N TRP A 308 -13.33 1.74 -11.14
CA TRP A 308 -12.42 1.13 -12.12
C TRP A 308 -12.29 -0.37 -11.91
N LEU A 309 -12.14 -0.84 -10.67
CA LEU A 309 -12.14 -2.29 -10.39
C LEU A 309 -13.45 -2.97 -10.85
N LYS A 310 -14.59 -2.33 -10.59
CA LYS A 310 -15.91 -2.83 -11.01
C LYS A 310 -16.04 -2.90 -12.53
N GLN A 311 -15.60 -1.87 -13.24
CA GLN A 311 -15.54 -1.85 -14.71
C GLN A 311 -14.72 -3.03 -15.25
N ASN A 312 -13.66 -3.42 -14.55
CA ASN A 312 -12.77 -4.52 -14.91
C ASN A 312 -13.20 -5.88 -14.35
N GLY A 313 -14.43 -5.99 -13.82
CA GLY A 313 -15.05 -7.26 -13.45
C GLY A 313 -14.82 -7.70 -12.01
N ALA A 314 -14.35 -6.83 -11.11
CA ALA A 314 -14.35 -7.14 -9.69
C ALA A 314 -15.78 -7.30 -9.17
N SER A 315 -16.02 -8.35 -8.38
CA SER A 315 -17.30 -8.64 -7.75
C SER A 315 -17.54 -7.80 -6.49
N GLU A 316 -18.79 -7.70 -6.06
CA GLU A 316 -19.17 -6.96 -4.83
C GLU A 316 -18.45 -7.49 -3.57
N TRP A 317 -18.15 -8.78 -3.51
CA TRP A 317 -17.32 -9.36 -2.44
C TRP A 317 -15.93 -8.72 -2.36
N THR A 318 -15.33 -8.43 -3.51
CA THR A 318 -14.01 -7.81 -3.60
C THR A 318 -14.09 -6.31 -3.36
N LEU A 319 -15.05 -5.62 -3.97
CA LEU A 319 -15.22 -4.16 -3.83
C LEU A 319 -15.54 -3.73 -2.39
N ASP A 320 -16.18 -4.60 -1.62
CA ASP A 320 -16.46 -4.40 -0.20
C ASP A 320 -15.57 -5.26 0.72
N SER A 321 -14.41 -5.68 0.23
CA SER A 321 -13.47 -6.45 1.05
C SER A 321 -12.65 -5.56 2.00
N ALA A 322 -12.09 -6.18 3.04
CA ALA A 322 -11.25 -5.48 4.01
C ALA A 322 -9.97 -4.88 3.39
N PRO A 323 -9.25 -5.55 2.47
CA PRO A 323 -8.09 -4.94 1.79
C PRO A 323 -8.45 -3.69 0.97
N ILE A 324 -9.61 -3.67 0.31
CA ILE A 324 -10.06 -2.49 -0.44
C ILE A 324 -10.39 -1.33 0.49
N ARG A 325 -11.12 -1.57 1.60
CA ARG A 325 -11.37 -0.53 2.62
C ARG A 325 -10.09 0.00 3.24
N ALA A 326 -9.17 -0.89 3.60
CA ALA A 326 -7.91 -0.53 4.24
C ALA A 326 -7.09 0.46 3.39
N LEU A 327 -7.20 0.39 2.07
CA LEU A 327 -6.55 1.34 1.18
C LEU A 327 -7.13 2.76 1.29
N TYR A 328 -8.46 2.90 1.37
CA TYR A 328 -9.10 4.20 1.62
C TYR A 328 -8.78 4.71 3.02
N ASP A 329 -8.80 3.84 4.03
CA ASP A 329 -8.46 4.19 5.41
C ASP A 329 -7.01 4.70 5.51
N LEU A 330 -6.08 4.08 4.77
CA LEU A 330 -4.66 4.43 4.72
C LEU A 330 -4.44 5.87 4.24
N VAL A 331 -5.22 6.33 3.25
CA VAL A 331 -5.04 7.65 2.62
C VAL A 331 -6.08 8.68 3.05
N PHE A 332 -6.97 8.33 3.99
CA PHE A 332 -8.15 9.12 4.36
C PHE A 332 -9.04 9.46 3.13
N GLY A 333 -9.20 8.48 2.23
CA GLY A 333 -9.86 8.61 0.93
C GLY A 333 -11.39 8.64 0.99
N TYR A 334 -11.96 9.32 1.97
CA TYR A 334 -13.41 9.49 2.12
C TYR A 334 -13.78 10.97 2.15
N GLU A 335 -14.71 11.38 1.29
CA GLU A 335 -15.14 12.77 1.24
C GLU A 335 -15.74 13.20 2.58
N LYS A 336 -15.15 14.23 3.21
CA LYS A 336 -15.56 14.74 4.52
C LYS A 336 -15.62 13.66 5.62
N GLY A 337 -14.90 12.54 5.44
CA GLY A 337 -14.92 11.40 6.34
C GLY A 337 -16.16 10.50 6.26
N ASP A 338 -17.03 10.65 5.25
CA ASP A 338 -18.16 9.76 5.02
C ASP A 338 -17.70 8.47 4.32
N ILE A 339 -17.75 7.34 5.04
CA ILE A 339 -17.31 6.02 4.54
C ILE A 339 -18.07 5.53 3.31
N ASN A 340 -19.23 6.12 3.00
CA ASN A 340 -20.02 5.81 1.82
C ASN A 340 -19.60 6.64 0.59
N GLN A 341 -18.76 7.64 0.77
CA GLN A 341 -18.27 8.54 -0.29
C GLN A 341 -16.77 8.32 -0.48
N ARG A 342 -16.44 7.23 -1.17
CA ARG A 342 -15.06 6.85 -1.53
C ARG A 342 -14.51 7.81 -2.59
N SER A 343 -13.30 8.28 -2.38
CA SER A 343 -12.58 9.17 -3.30
C SER A 343 -11.09 8.83 -3.29
N PHE A 344 -10.69 7.91 -4.16
CA PHE A 344 -9.28 7.65 -4.44
C PHE A 344 -9.09 7.32 -5.93
N SER A 345 -8.16 8.02 -6.59
CA SER A 345 -7.85 7.80 -8.02
C SER A 345 -7.35 6.37 -8.26
N ALA A 346 -7.83 5.72 -9.32
CA ALA A 346 -7.46 4.35 -9.65
C ALA A 346 -5.97 4.23 -10.00
N GLY A 347 -5.40 5.21 -10.73
CA GLY A 347 -3.99 5.21 -11.11
C GLY A 347 -3.06 5.35 -9.90
N VAL A 348 -3.36 6.31 -9.02
CA VAL A 348 -2.61 6.50 -7.77
C VAL A 348 -2.78 5.30 -6.83
N SER A 349 -3.98 4.72 -6.76
CA SER A 349 -4.25 3.51 -5.96
C SER A 349 -3.43 2.32 -6.44
N LEU A 350 -3.43 2.07 -7.76
CA LEU A 350 -2.67 0.99 -8.37
C LEU A 350 -1.17 1.14 -8.13
N TYR A 351 -0.65 2.36 -8.36
CA TYR A 351 0.74 2.68 -8.06
C TYR A 351 1.07 2.45 -6.58
N CYS A 352 0.22 2.93 -5.67
CA CYS A 352 0.40 2.75 -4.23
C CYS A 352 0.47 1.27 -3.83
N ILE A 353 -0.48 0.44 -4.29
CA ILE A 353 -0.53 -0.99 -4.03
C ILE A 353 0.73 -1.70 -4.54
N PHE A 354 1.15 -1.40 -5.76
CA PHE A 354 2.34 -2.00 -6.35
C PHE A 354 3.60 -1.59 -5.59
N ARG A 355 3.68 -0.33 -5.15
CA ARG A 355 4.78 0.13 -4.31
C ARG A 355 4.82 -0.61 -2.98
N ILE A 356 3.67 -0.73 -2.30
CA ILE A 356 3.52 -1.47 -1.04
C ILE A 356 4.00 -2.91 -1.22
N PHE A 357 3.45 -3.66 -2.17
CA PHE A 357 3.63 -5.11 -2.24
C PHE A 357 4.83 -5.58 -3.07
N LEU A 358 5.31 -4.78 -4.02
CA LEU A 358 6.35 -5.23 -4.97
C LEU A 358 7.68 -4.52 -4.80
N THR A 359 7.75 -3.43 -4.03
CA THR A 359 8.97 -2.60 -3.91
C THR A 359 9.43 -2.34 -2.48
N TYR A 360 8.82 -2.99 -1.50
CA TYR A 360 9.31 -2.93 -0.13
C TYR A 360 10.67 -3.62 0.01
N LYS A 361 11.49 -3.17 0.97
CA LYS A 361 12.81 -3.74 1.25
C LYS A 361 12.86 -4.30 2.65
N GLY A 362 13.35 -5.54 2.77
CA GLY A 362 13.45 -6.25 4.04
C GLY A 362 12.08 -6.76 4.48
N HIS A 363 11.27 -5.84 4.98
CA HIS A 363 9.98 -6.07 5.62
C HIS A 363 8.92 -5.13 5.05
N ILE A 364 7.66 -5.57 5.05
CA ILE A 364 6.54 -4.79 4.50
C ILE A 364 6.25 -3.53 5.34
N LEU A 365 6.49 -3.60 6.66
CA LEU A 365 6.20 -2.53 7.62
C LEU A 365 7.34 -2.34 8.62
N TRP A 366 7.52 -1.10 9.05
CA TRP A 366 8.49 -0.68 10.07
C TRP A 366 7.79 0.24 11.07
N LYS A 367 7.54 -0.29 12.26
CA LYS A 367 6.92 0.45 13.36
C LYS A 367 8.00 1.20 14.13
N MET A 368 7.76 2.46 14.44
CA MET A 368 8.67 3.22 15.31
C MET A 368 8.59 2.69 16.75
N ASN A 369 9.73 2.57 17.42
CA ASN A 369 9.81 2.12 18.82
C ASN A 369 9.42 3.25 19.78
N MET A 370 9.46 4.50 19.30
CA MET A 370 8.97 5.70 19.98
C MET A 370 7.95 6.39 19.07
N GLY A 371 7.40 7.53 19.52
CA GLY A 371 6.48 8.32 18.70
C GLY A 371 7.18 8.91 17.49
N MET A 372 6.44 9.17 16.42
CA MET A 372 6.98 9.79 15.21
C MET A 372 7.63 11.15 15.47
N GLY A 373 7.08 11.93 16.39
CA GLY A 373 7.71 13.13 16.95
C GLY A 373 9.16 12.90 17.36
N ASP A 374 9.39 11.89 18.20
CA ASP A 374 10.70 11.56 18.75
C ASP A 374 11.61 10.90 17.72
N THR A 375 11.08 9.97 16.93
CA THR A 375 11.87 9.18 15.96
C THR A 375 12.24 10.00 14.71
N ILE A 376 11.33 10.82 14.19
CA ILE A 376 11.51 11.55 12.94
C ILE A 376 11.85 13.01 13.18
N PHE A 377 10.96 13.76 13.84
CA PHE A 377 11.04 15.22 13.85
C PHE A 377 12.15 15.73 14.77
N THR A 378 12.29 15.15 15.96
CA THR A 378 13.41 15.45 16.87
C THR A 378 14.76 15.07 16.24
N THR A 379 14.83 13.93 15.54
CA THR A 379 16.05 13.51 14.85
C THR A 379 16.42 14.48 13.72
N LEU A 380 15.46 14.91 12.90
CA LEU A 380 15.69 15.89 11.84
C LEU A 380 16.08 17.26 12.42
N GLU A 381 15.43 17.71 13.48
CA GLU A 381 15.78 18.96 14.15
C GLU A 381 17.23 18.93 14.65
N LYS A 382 17.61 17.89 15.42
CA LYS A 382 18.98 17.71 15.90
C LYS A 382 20.00 17.63 14.76
N TYR A 383 19.66 16.92 13.69
CA TYR A 383 20.51 16.84 12.51
C TYR A 383 20.74 18.21 11.87
N LEU A 384 19.68 19.00 11.68
CA LEU A 384 19.77 20.34 11.11
C LEU A 384 20.51 21.32 12.03
N SER A 385 20.28 21.26 13.35
CA SER A 385 21.03 22.07 14.33
C SER A 385 22.51 21.70 14.36
N LEU A 386 22.86 20.42 14.26
CA LEU A 386 24.26 19.97 14.13
C LEU A 386 24.93 20.55 12.87
N LYS A 387 24.16 20.74 11.79
CA LYS A 387 24.64 21.37 10.55
C LYS A 387 24.68 22.91 10.63
N GLY A 388 23.97 23.51 11.60
CA GLY A 388 23.96 24.94 11.88
C GLY A 388 22.76 25.70 11.35
N GLU A 389 21.65 25.02 11.01
CA GLU A 389 20.50 25.61 10.29
C GLU A 389 19.23 25.83 11.11
N VAL A 390 19.14 25.22 12.29
CA VAL A 390 18.02 25.44 13.20
C VAL A 390 18.61 25.95 14.50
N ASP A 391 18.70 27.28 14.60
CA ASP A 391 18.65 27.95 15.90
C ASP A 391 17.29 27.65 16.53
N PRO A 392 17.15 27.57 17.86
CA PRO A 392 15.92 27.12 18.50
C PRO A 392 14.77 28.07 18.19
N ILE A 393 14.01 27.73 17.15
CA ILE A 393 12.67 28.19 16.75
C ILE A 393 12.45 29.69 16.99
N VAL A 394 12.57 30.49 15.93
CA VAL A 394 12.00 31.85 15.93
C VAL A 394 10.47 31.71 15.97
N GLN A 395 9.91 31.62 17.17
CA GLN A 395 8.48 31.64 17.40
C GLN A 395 7.96 32.99 16.95
N THR A 396 7.30 32.99 15.79
CA THR A 396 6.58 34.18 15.36
C THR A 396 5.28 34.23 16.13
N ASN A 397 5.21 35.12 17.13
CA ASN A 397 3.96 35.51 17.78
C ASN A 397 3.07 36.24 16.76
N PHE A 398 2.53 35.53 15.77
CA PHE A 398 1.43 36.06 14.99
C PHE A 398 0.17 35.96 15.88
N PRO A 399 -0.54 37.08 16.13
CA PRO A 399 -1.82 37.01 16.82
C PRO A 399 -2.74 36.05 16.06
N ALA A 400 -3.43 35.17 16.80
CA ALA A 400 -4.39 34.24 16.23
C ALA A 400 -5.42 35.02 15.41
N PHE A 401 -5.55 34.67 14.13
CA PHE A 401 -6.61 35.16 13.24
C PHE A 401 -7.93 34.45 13.54
#